data_AF-A0A6V7I9S5-F1
#
_entry.id   AF-A0A6V7I9S5-F1
#
_cell.length_a   1.000
_cell.length_b   1.000
_cell.length_c   1.000
_cell.angle_alpha   90.00
_cell.angle_beta   90.00
_cell.angle_gamma   90.00
#
_symmetry.space_group_name_H-M   'P 1'
#
loop_
_entity.id
_entity.type
_entity.pdbx_description
1 polymer ?
#
loop_
_entity_poly.entity_id
_entity_poly.type
_entity_poly.pdbx_seq_one_letter_code
_entity_poly.pdbx_strand_id
1 'polypeptide(L)'
;IEVEDSGIPKMKSEHTVTVIVLDENDSPSMPRSVHIIVYSFNGERPMGKIADVHPNDPDTTGDYTCKILQGSNPGVLGIPIGCDLHTSKITP
;
A
#
# COMPACT_ATOMS: atom_id res chain seq x y z
N ILE A 1 -14.26 -4.07 -31.42
CA ILE A 1 -13.81 -4.26 -32.82
C ILE A 1 -15.02 -4.69 -33.62
N GLU A 2 -15.35 -3.99 -34.69
CA GLU A 2 -16.49 -4.32 -35.55
C GLU A 2 -15.97 -4.81 -36.91
N VAL A 3 -16.60 -5.86 -37.44
CA VAL A 3 -16.39 -6.34 -38.81
C VAL A 3 -17.75 -6.38 -39.50
N GLU A 4 -17.82 -5.83 -40.72
CA GLU A 4 -19.01 -5.79 -41.57
C GLU A 4 -18.70 -6.53 -42.88
N ASP A 5 -19.64 -7.33 -43.38
CA ASP A 5 -19.55 -7.92 -44.71
C ASP A 5 -20.16 -7.02 -45.82
N SER A 6 -19.88 -7.37 -47.08
CA SER A 6 -20.43 -6.67 -48.24
C SER A 6 -21.76 -7.27 -48.73
N GLY A 7 -22.44 -8.07 -47.91
CA GLY A 7 -23.68 -8.76 -48.26
C GLY A 7 -24.87 -7.80 -48.44
N ILE A 8 -25.96 -8.31 -49.01
CA ILE A 8 -27.25 -7.61 -49.05
C ILE A 8 -28.33 -8.62 -48.59
N PRO A 9 -28.81 -8.56 -47.34
CA PRO A 9 -28.49 -7.56 -46.31
C PRO A 9 -27.08 -7.76 -45.72
N LYS A 10 -26.46 -6.66 -45.27
CA LYS A 10 -25.14 -6.68 -44.62
C LYS A 10 -25.23 -7.30 -43.24
N MET A 11 -24.23 -8.10 -42.87
CA MET A 11 -24.08 -8.63 -41.52
C MET A 11 -22.89 -7.98 -40.82
N LYS A 12 -23.03 -7.76 -39.50
CA LYS A 12 -21.98 -7.22 -38.64
C LYS A 12 -21.72 -8.16 -37.47
N SER A 13 -20.47 -8.19 -37.02
CA SER A 13 -20.05 -8.85 -35.80
C SER A 13 -19.19 -7.89 -34.97
N GLU A 14 -19.48 -7.82 -33.68
CA GLU A 14 -18.70 -7.03 -32.72
C GLU A 14 -17.96 -7.95 -31.76
N HIS A 15 -16.68 -7.63 -31.53
CA HIS A 15 -15.85 -8.30 -30.55
C HIS A 15 -15.32 -7.30 -29.51
N THR A 16 -15.57 -7.59 -28.23
CA THR A 16 -15.04 -6.80 -27.12
C THR A 16 -13.59 -7.19 -26.85
N VAL A 17 -12.70 -6.21 -26.81
CA VAL A 17 -11.30 -6.41 -26.43
C VAL A 17 -11.11 -5.84 -25.03
N THR A 18 -10.59 -6.66 -24.13
CA THR A 18 -10.19 -6.21 -22.79
C THR A 18 -8.70 -5.94 -22.81
N VAL A 19 -8.30 -4.72 -22.44
CA VAL A 19 -6.89 -4.35 -22.26
C VAL A 19 -6.64 -4.24 -20.77
N ILE A 20 -5.68 -5.02 -20.27
CA ILE A 20 -5.22 -4.95 -18.88
C ILE A 20 -3.93 -4.15 -18.90
N VAL A 21 -3.93 -3.02 -18.20
CA VAL A 21 -2.72 -2.20 -18.00
C VAL A 21 -2.04 -2.70 -16.73
N LEU A 22 -0.77 -3.04 -16.84
CA LEU A 22 0.06 -3.42 -15.69
C LEU A 22 0.72 -2.17 -15.11
N ASP A 23 0.96 -2.23 -13.81
CA ASP A 23 1.67 -1.21 -13.05
C ASP A 23 3.13 -1.11 -13.52
N GLU A 24 3.64 0.12 -13.61
CA GLU A 24 5.05 0.41 -13.79
C GLU A 24 5.42 1.46 -12.75
N ASN A 25 6.60 1.35 -12.14
CA ASN A 25 7.06 2.33 -11.16
C ASN A 25 7.56 3.60 -11.87
N ASP A 26 6.60 4.45 -12.25
CA ASP A 26 6.85 5.70 -12.97
C ASP A 26 6.58 6.95 -12.12
N SER A 27 6.12 6.77 -10.88
CA SER A 27 5.76 7.85 -9.99
C SER A 27 6.55 7.83 -8.68
N PRO A 28 7.23 8.93 -8.31
CA PRO A 28 8.00 8.96 -7.07
C PRO A 28 7.11 9.05 -5.82
N SER A 29 7.49 8.33 -4.77
CA SER A 29 6.81 8.43 -3.48
C SER A 29 6.94 9.81 -2.83
N MET A 30 5.90 10.24 -2.12
CA MET A 30 5.78 11.54 -1.46
C MET A 30 5.67 11.40 0.07
N PRO A 31 6.28 12.32 0.85
CA PRO A 31 6.16 12.30 2.30
C PRO A 31 4.72 12.59 2.75
N ARG A 32 4.27 11.92 3.82
CA ARG A 32 3.00 12.23 4.50
C ARG A 32 3.19 12.32 6.01
N SER A 33 2.34 13.12 6.65
CA SER A 33 2.28 13.19 8.11
C SER A 33 1.16 12.29 8.62
N VAL A 34 1.48 11.43 9.59
CA VAL A 34 0.53 10.49 10.20
C VAL A 34 0.51 10.73 11.69
N HIS A 35 -0.69 10.92 12.26
CA HIS A 35 -0.88 11.02 13.70
C HIS A 35 -1.47 9.71 14.22
N ILE A 36 -0.70 8.97 15.02
CA ILE A 36 -1.07 7.64 15.51
C ILE A 36 -1.33 7.73 17.02
N ILE A 37 -2.54 7.35 17.42
CA ILE A 37 -2.96 7.33 18.82
C ILE A 37 -3.19 5.88 19.22
N VAL A 38 -2.46 5.41 20.23
CA VAL A 38 -2.58 4.04 20.76
C VAL A 38 -3.18 4.09 22.16
N TYR A 39 -4.34 3.48 22.32
CA TYR A 39 -4.95 3.30 23.63
C TYR A 39 -4.46 1.99 24.26
N SER A 40 -4.17 2.03 25.55
CA SER A 40 -3.78 0.86 26.34
C SER A 40 -4.60 0.83 27.62
N PHE A 41 -4.92 -0.36 28.10
CA PHE A 41 -5.67 -0.55 29.33
C PHE A 41 -4.85 -1.42 30.28
N ASN A 42 -4.82 -1.08 31.58
CA ASN A 42 -4.05 -1.80 32.60
C ASN A 42 -2.55 -2.02 32.27
N GLY A 43 -1.94 -1.11 31.50
CA GLY A 43 -0.54 -1.24 31.07
C GLY A 43 -0.33 -2.28 29.96
N GLU A 44 -1.38 -2.95 29.50
CA GLU A 44 -1.35 -3.81 28.32
C GLU A 44 -1.42 -2.96 27.06
N ARG A 45 -0.30 -2.95 26.34
CA ARG A 45 -0.22 -2.35 25.01
C ARG A 45 -0.51 -3.42 23.95
N PRO A 46 -1.13 -3.07 22.82
CA PRO A 46 -1.21 -3.96 21.68
C PRO A 46 0.21 -4.40 21.31
N MET A 47 0.35 -5.63 20.82
CA MET A 47 1.62 -6.21 20.36
C MET A 47 1.50 -6.48 18.87
N GLY A 48 2.57 -6.21 18.11
CA GLY A 48 2.56 -6.36 16.66
C GLY A 48 2.25 -5.05 15.93
N LYS A 49 1.70 -5.15 14.71
CA LYS A 49 1.43 -4.00 13.83
C LYS A 49 0.36 -3.11 14.43
N ILE A 50 0.69 -1.83 14.62
CA ILE A 50 -0.23 -0.80 15.11
C ILE A 50 -0.59 0.24 14.04
N ALA A 51 0.25 0.41 13.02
CA ALA A 51 -0.01 1.32 11.92
C ALA A 51 0.82 0.95 10.70
N ASP A 52 0.40 1.47 9.55
CA ASP A 52 1.18 1.48 8.33
C ASP A 52 1.63 2.93 8.05
N VAL A 53 2.94 3.12 7.94
CA VAL A 53 3.60 4.42 7.76
C VAL A 53 4.29 4.55 6.40
N HIS A 54 3.93 3.74 5.39
CA HIS A 54 4.43 3.90 4.02
C HIS A 54 4.16 5.34 3.50
N PRO A 55 5.00 5.88 2.62
CA PRO A 55 4.78 7.20 2.00
C PRO A 55 3.49 7.22 1.17
N ASN A 56 3.03 8.39 0.74
CA ASN A 56 2.02 8.44 -0.32
C ASN A 56 2.67 8.05 -1.64
N ASP A 57 2.08 7.11 -2.36
CA ASP A 57 2.58 6.65 -3.65
C ASP A 57 1.40 6.33 -4.57
N PRO A 58 1.31 6.91 -5.78
CA PRO A 58 0.21 6.65 -6.69
C PRO A 58 0.35 5.36 -7.49
N ASP A 59 1.53 4.72 -7.49
CA ASP A 59 1.72 3.41 -8.11
C ASP A 59 0.93 2.34 -7.34
N THR A 60 0.40 1.34 -8.05
CA THR A 60 -0.47 0.34 -7.41
C THR A 60 0.31 -0.70 -6.61
N THR A 61 1.61 -0.85 -6.88
CA THR A 61 2.52 -1.73 -6.16
C THR A 61 3.83 -1.02 -5.82
N GLY A 62 4.43 -1.37 -4.67
CA GLY A 62 5.70 -0.78 -4.26
C GLY A 62 6.39 -1.55 -3.15
N ASP A 63 7.72 -1.60 -3.22
CA ASP A 63 8.60 -2.22 -2.23
C ASP A 63 9.25 -1.15 -1.34
N TYR A 64 8.64 -0.89 -0.19
CA TYR A 64 9.08 0.15 0.72
C TYR A 64 9.97 -0.37 1.84
N THR A 65 10.94 0.45 2.28
CA THR A 65 11.72 0.20 3.50
C THR A 65 11.75 1.47 4.34
N CYS A 66 11.17 1.41 5.54
CA CYS A 66 11.10 2.53 6.46
C CYS A 66 11.97 2.31 7.71
N LYS A 67 12.45 3.41 8.30
CA LYS A 67 13.17 3.41 9.58
C LYS A 67 12.78 4.61 10.42
N ILE A 68 12.82 4.45 11.74
CA ILE A 68 12.60 5.54 12.69
C ILE A 68 13.88 6.37 12.78
N LEU A 69 13.81 7.65 12.39
CA LEU A 69 14.97 8.57 12.40
C LEU A 69 15.16 9.25 13.75
N GLN A 70 14.07 9.66 14.39
CA GLN A 70 14.06 10.40 15.66
C GLN A 70 12.84 9.98 16.49
N GLY A 71 13.05 9.65 17.76
CA GLY A 71 11.98 9.27 18.70
C GLY A 71 11.90 7.76 19.02
N SER A 72 11.21 7.49 20.12
CA SER A 72 11.04 6.22 20.86
C SER A 72 12.20 5.85 21.79
N ASN A 73 11.85 5.57 23.06
CA ASN A 73 12.68 4.77 23.94
C ASN A 73 13.03 3.47 23.19
N PRO A 74 14.32 3.08 23.09
CA PRO A 74 14.69 1.85 22.41
C PRO A 74 13.94 0.67 23.05
N GLY A 75 13.20 -0.09 22.23
CA GLY A 75 12.47 -1.30 22.67
C GLY A 75 10.95 -1.18 22.82
N VAL A 76 10.34 -0.01 22.55
CA VAL A 76 8.85 0.14 22.58
C VAL A 76 8.23 0.13 21.19
N LEU A 77 8.82 0.87 20.24
CA LEU A 77 8.37 0.96 18.85
C LEU A 77 9.45 0.49 17.89
N GLY A 78 9.05 -0.12 16.78
CA GLY A 78 9.96 -0.57 15.73
C GLY A 78 9.27 -0.76 14.39
N ILE A 79 10.06 -0.78 13.32
CA ILE A 79 9.60 -1.11 11.96
C ILE A 79 10.45 -2.31 11.51
N PRO A 80 10.02 -3.54 11.78
CA PRO A 80 10.83 -4.73 11.49
C PRO A 80 10.90 -5.04 9.99
N ILE A 81 9.83 -4.75 9.24
CA ILE A 81 9.74 -5.00 7.79
C ILE A 81 8.85 -3.95 7.14
N GLY A 82 9.19 -3.58 5.90
CA GLY A 82 8.40 -2.65 5.11
C GLY A 82 8.30 -1.29 5.78
N CYS A 83 7.07 -0.82 5.92
CA CYS A 83 6.71 0.39 6.65
C CYS A 83 5.63 0.14 7.70
N ASP A 84 5.60 -1.07 8.24
CA ASP A 84 4.68 -1.44 9.30
C ASP A 84 5.26 -1.01 10.65
N LEU A 85 4.58 -0.09 11.32
CA LEU A 85 4.93 0.33 12.66
C LEU A 85 4.40 -0.70 13.66
N HIS A 86 5.32 -1.26 14.45
CA HIS A 86 5.05 -2.26 15.45
C HIS A 86 5.32 -1.75 16.86
N THR A 87 4.62 -2.32 17.82
CA THR A 87 4.92 -2.25 19.25
C THR A 87 5.55 -3.55 19.75
N SER A 88 6.52 -3.42 20.66
CA SER A 88 7.22 -4.54 21.30
C SER A 88 7.04 -4.55 22.82
N LYS A 89 7.25 -5.73 23.43
CA LYS A 89 7.37 -5.84 24.89
C LYS A 89 8.66 -5.18 25.34
N ILE A 90 8.60 -4.40 26.40
CA ILE A 90 9.78 -4.08 27.19
C ILE A 90 10.06 -5.35 28.00
N THR A 91 11.06 -6.13 27.60
CA THR A 91 11.60 -7.15 28.49
C THR A 91 12.36 -6.39 29.59
N PRO A 92 12.00 -6.55 30.87
CA PRO A 92 12.72 -5.92 31.97
C PRO A 92 14.17 -6.43 32.08
#